data_AF-A0A016W070-F1
#
_entry.id   AF-A0A016W070-F1
#
_cell.length_a   1.000
_cell.length_b   1.000
_cell.length_c   1.000
_cell.angle_alpha   90.00
_cell.angle_beta   90.00
_cell.angle_gamma   90.00
#
_symmetry.space_group_name_H-M   'P 1'
#
loop_
_entity.id
_entity.type
_entity.pdbx_description
1 polymer ?
#
loop_
_entity_poly.entity_id
_entity_poly.type
_entity_poly.pdbx_seq_one_letter_code
_entity_poly.pdbx_strand_id
1 'polypeptide(L)' 'MDEEALSVIRADQLHEQLSHWDESGHLQVILEEPSEDIYERLKEAATRVERRHISFRNRSLRLSPKPAARDPGLTAAA' A
#
# COMPACT_ATOMS: atom_id res chain seq x y z
N MET A 1 -30.15 -0.18 -13.93
CA MET A 1 -28.68 -0.32 -14.01
C MET A 1 -28.36 -1.70 -13.52
N ASP A 2 -27.48 -2.40 -14.24
CA ASP A 2 -27.02 -3.75 -13.90
C ASP A 2 -25.98 -3.67 -12.77
N GLU A 3 -26.01 -4.62 -11.82
CA GLU A 3 -25.05 -4.63 -10.71
C GLU A 3 -23.64 -4.98 -11.20
N GLU A 4 -23.52 -5.81 -12.23
CA GLU A 4 -22.24 -6.12 -12.88
C GLU A 4 -21.61 -4.86 -13.48
N ALA A 5 -22.39 -4.06 -14.22
CA ALA A 5 -21.92 -2.79 -14.77
C ALA A 5 -21.50 -1.80 -13.67
N LEU A 6 -22.21 -1.77 -12.54
CA LEU A 6 -21.82 -0.96 -11.37
C LEU A 6 -20.53 -1.48 -10.71
N SER A 7 -20.35 -2.79 -10.64
CA SER A 7 -19.13 -3.43 -10.14
C SER A 7 -17.91 -3.01 -10.96
N VAL A 8 -18.01 -3.06 -12.29
CA VAL A 8 -16.93 -2.62 -13.20
C VAL A 8 -16.58 -1.14 -12.98
N ILE A 9 -17.59 -0.25 -12.99
CA ILE A 9 -17.37 1.20 -12.82
C ILE A 9 -16.68 1.49 -11.48
N ARG A 10 -17.12 0.86 -10.39
CA ARG A 10 -16.50 1.04 -9.07
C ARG A 10 -15.07 0.50 -9.04
N ALA A 11 -14.81 -0.59 -9.74
CA ALA A 11 -13.47 -1.18 -9.81
C ALA A 11 -12.50 -0.27 -10.56
N ASP A 12 -12.91 0.31 -11.69
CA ASP A 12 -12.11 1.28 -12.44
C ASP A 12 -11.77 2.51 -11.59
N GLN A 13 -12.78 3.10 -10.93
CA GLN A 13 -12.59 4.25 -10.04
C GLN A 13 -11.64 3.96 -8.87
N LEU A 14 -11.73 2.75 -8.30
CA LEU A 14 -10.84 2.32 -7.23
C LEU A 14 -9.41 2.14 -7.76
N HIS A 15 -9.24 1.54 -8.94
CA HIS A 15 -7.93 1.34 -9.56
C HIS A 15 -7.23 2.66 -9.87
N GLU A 16 -7.95 3.65 -10.39
CA GLU A 16 -7.42 5.00 -10.63
C GLU A 16 -6.83 5.62 -9.36
N GLN A 17 -7.51 5.47 -8.21
CA GLN A 17 -7.02 5.96 -6.91
C GLN A 17 -5.76 5.23 -6.46
N LEU A 18 -5.60 3.96 -6.83
CA LEU A 18 -4.47 3.10 -6.48
C LEU A 18 -3.33 3.14 -7.50
N SER A 19 -3.46 3.90 -8.59
CA SER A 19 -2.46 4.00 -9.68
C SER A 19 -1.06 4.43 -9.22
N HIS A 20 -0.97 5.13 -8.09
CA HIS A 20 0.29 5.57 -7.50
C HIS A 20 1.03 4.47 -6.71
N TRP A 21 0.42 3.30 -6.51
CA TRP A 21 1.08 2.16 -5.86
C TRP A 21 1.94 1.39 -6.85
N ASP A 22 3.10 0.92 -6.39
CA ASP A 22 3.99 0.07 -7.19
C ASP A 22 3.29 -1.24 -7.60
N GLU A 23 2.33 -1.73 -6.80
CA GLU A 23 1.54 -2.93 -7.08
C GLU A 23 0.33 -2.70 -8.01
N SER A 24 0.11 -1.48 -8.51
CA SER A 24 -1.03 -1.15 -9.40
C SER A 24 -1.13 -2.04 -10.63
N GLY A 25 0.00 -2.48 -11.19
CA GLY A 25 0.04 -3.43 -12.30
C GLY A 25 -0.53 -4.81 -11.96
N HIS A 26 -0.39 -5.28 -10.70
CA HIS A 26 -1.02 -6.53 -10.26
C HIS A 26 -2.51 -6.38 -10.02
N LEU A 27 -2.95 -5.18 -9.62
CA LEU A 27 -4.36 -4.85 -9.44
C LEU A 27 -5.09 -4.73 -10.79
N GLN A 28 -4.40 -4.26 -11.83
CA GLN A 28 -4.93 -4.18 -13.20
C GLN A 28 -5.37 -5.55 -13.73
N VAL A 29 -4.63 -6.61 -13.42
CA VAL A 29 -4.98 -7.99 -13.85
C VAL A 29 -6.37 -8.40 -13.35
N ILE A 30 -6.79 -7.91 -12.18
CA ILE A 30 -8.12 -8.21 -11.62
C ILE A 30 -9.24 -7.58 -12.46
N LEU A 31 -8.99 -6.41 -13.07
CA LEU A 31 -9.94 -5.75 -13.96
C LEU A 31 -10.06 -6.46 -15.31
N GLU A 32 -8.99 -7.14 -15.74
CA GLU A 32 -8.93 -7.86 -17.01
C GLU A 32 -9.57 -9.26 -16.92
N GLU A 33 -9.80 -9.77 -15.71
CA GLU A 33 -10.44 -11.05 -15.48
C GLU A 33 -11.98 -10.92 -15.49
N PRO A 34 -12.69 -11.72 -16.31
CA PRO A 34 -14.15 -11.73 -16.31
C PRO A 34 -14.68 -12.26 -14.97
N SER A 35 -15.45 -11.45 -14.26
CA SER A 35 -16.03 -11.77 -12.96
C SER A 35 -17.22 -10.85 -12.65
N GLU A 36 -18.25 -11.36 -11.98
CA GLU A 36 -19.40 -10.52 -11.57
C GLU A 36 -19.00 -9.57 -10.40
N ASP A 37 -18.07 -10.01 -9.55
CA ASP A 37 -17.64 -9.29 -8.34
C ASP A 37 -16.26 -8.59 -8.45
N ILE A 38 -15.90 -8.07 -9.63
CA ILE A 38 -14.58 -7.45 -9.88
C ILE A 38 -14.23 -6.40 -8.81
N TYR A 39 -15.19 -5.57 -8.42
CA TYR A 39 -14.97 -4.56 -7.39
C TYR A 39 -14.57 -5.15 -6.03
N GLU A 40 -15.27 -6.19 -5.57
CA GLU A 40 -14.99 -6.81 -4.27
C GLU A 40 -13.63 -7.51 -4.27
N ARG A 41 -13.29 -8.17 -5.39
CA ARG A 41 -11.97 -8.81 -5.58
C ARG A 41 -10.84 -7.79 -5.55
N LEU A 42 -11.00 -6.68 -6.29
CA LEU A 42 -10.02 -5.60 -6.32
C LEU A 42 -9.83 -4.97 -4.94
N LYS A 43 -10.93 -4.72 -4.23
CA LYS A 43 -10.92 -4.17 -2.87
C LYS A 43 -10.18 -5.09 -1.89
N GLU A 44 -10.39 -6.40 -1.97
CA GLU A 44 -9.67 -7.36 -1.13
C GLU A 44 -8.16 -7.35 -1.43
N ALA A 45 -7.78 -7.35 -2.71
CA ALA A 45 -6.38 -7.30 -3.12
C ALA A 45 -5.70 -6.01 -2.66
N ALA A 46 -6.33 -4.85 -2.85
CA ALA A 46 -5.85 -3.56 -2.37
C ALA A 46 -5.66 -3.56 -0.85
N THR A 47 -6.62 -4.13 -0.10
CA THR A 47 -6.52 -4.25 1.36
C THR A 47 -5.36 -5.14 1.81
N ARG A 48 -4.99 -6.16 1.02
CA ARG A 48 -3.80 -7.00 1.31
C ARG A 48 -2.51 -6.23 1.06
N VAL A 49 -2.44 -5.43 0.00
CA VAL A 49 -1.28 -4.58 -0.31
C VAL A 49 -1.07 -3.51 0.76
N GLU A 50 -2.12 -2.78 1.16
CA GLU A 50 -2.02 -1.77 2.23
C GLU A 50 -1.49 -2.37 3.54
N ARG A 51 -1.99 -3.55 3.93
CA ARG A 51 -1.49 -4.27 5.11
C ARG A 51 0.00 -4.59 5.01
N ARG A 52 0.50 -4.95 3.82
CA ARG A 52 1.93 -5.17 3.58
C ARG A 52 2.71 -3.86 3.71
N HIS A 53 2.23 -2.76 3.14
CA HIS A 53 2.87 -1.45 3.27
C HIS A 53 2.99 -1.00 4.72
N ILE A 54 1.90 -1.14 5.50
CA ILE A 54 1.90 -0.84 6.95
C ILE A 54 2.91 -1.73 7.69
N SER A 55 2.93 -3.04 7.41
CA SER A 55 3.88 -3.97 8.03
C SER A 55 5.33 -3.61 7.72
N PHE A 56 5.62 -3.26 6.46
CA PHE A 56 6.94 -2.85 6.01
C PHE A 56 7.39 -1.53 6.65
N ARG A 57 6.49 -0.54 6.72
CA ARG A 57 6.74 0.74 7.40
C ARG A 57 7.03 0.51 8.89
N ASN A 58 6.25 -0.32 9.56
CA ASN A 58 6.45 -0.66 10.97
C ASN A 58 7.78 -1.38 11.21
N ARG A 59 8.18 -2.29 10.33
CA ARG A 59 9.48 -2.95 10.40
C ARG A 59 10.61 -1.96 10.22
N SER A 60 10.51 -1.09 9.22
CA SER A 60 11.53 -0.07 8.93
C SER A 60 11.72 0.87 10.12
N LEU A 61 10.64 1.34 10.74
CA LEU A 61 10.70 2.19 11.94
C LEU A 61 11.38 1.50 13.14
N ARG A 62 11.21 0.18 13.29
CA ARG A 62 11.88 -0.59 14.36
C ARG A 62 13.37 -0.81 14.10
N LEU A 63 13.77 -0.83 12.83
CA LEU A 63 15.14 -1.06 12.41
C LEU A 63 15.94 0.23 12.27
N SER A 64 15.29 1.41 12.27
CA SER A 64 15.95 2.71 12.31
C SER A 64 16.89 2.77 13.52
N PRO A 65 18.22 2.85 13.33
CA PRO A 65 19.14 2.98 14.45
C PRO A 65 18.83 4.29 15.19
N LYS A 66 18.64 4.18 16.51
CA LYS A 66 18.54 5.34 17.39
C LYS A 66 19.76 6.22 17.13
N PRO A 67 19.63 7.52 16.79
CA PRO A 67 20.78 8.37 16.62
C PRO A 67 21.58 8.30 17.92
N ALA A 68 22.83 7.84 17.84
CA ALA A 68 23.73 7.78 18.97
C ALA A 68 23.76 9.18 19.57
N ALA A 69 23.27 9.31 20.80
CA ALA A 69 23.35 10.56 21.54
C ALA A 69 24.83 10.90 21.59
N ARG A 70 25.20 11.96 20.86
CA ARG A 70 26.55 12.50 20.88
C ARG A 70 26.76 13.04 22.29
N ASP A 71 27.38 12.26 23.16
CA ASP A 71 27.80 12.68 24.48
C ASP A 71 28.66 13.95 24.33
N PRO A 72 28.23 15.13 24.82
CA PRO A 72 29.01 16.35 24.70
C PRO A 72 30.15 16.44 25.74
N GLY A 73 30.52 15.32 26.37
CA GLY A 73 31.35 15.30 27.57
C GLY A 73 32.76 14.77 27.38
N LEU A 74 33.56 15.28 26.43
CA LEU A 74 35.04 15.24 26.57
C LEU A 74 35.80 16.07 25.52
N THR A 75 36.02 17.35 25.78
CA THR A 75 37.24 18.06 25.35
C THR A 75 37.53 19.12 26.41
N ALA A 76 38.31 18.77 27.43
CA ALA A 76 39.75 18.97 27.49
C ALA A 76 40.06 20.32 28.16
N ALA A 77 40.24 20.25 29.48
CA ALA A 77 41.08 21.17 30.20
C ALA A 77 42.55 20.82 29.86
N ALA A 78 43.28 21.79 29.33
CA ALA A 78 44.74 21.92 29.41
C ALA A 78 45.14 23.30 28.88
#